data_AF-A0A6V7P9V1-F1
#
_entry.id   AF-A0A6V7P9V1-F1
#
_cell.length_a   1.000
_cell.length_b   1.000
_cell.length_c   1.000
_cell.angle_alpha   90.00
_cell.angle_beta   90.00
_cell.angle_gamma   90.00
#
_symmetry.space_group_name_H-M   'P 1'
#
loop_
_entity.id
_entity.type
_entity.pdbx_description
1 polymer ?
#
loop_
_entity_poly.entity_id
_entity_poly.type
_entity_poly.pdbx_seq_one_letter_code
_entity_poly.pdbx_strand_id
1 'polypeptide(L)'
;MMRDEDEDAAAVASLTVARRSLGAGLEKSRALSAALSRAGPRLGEIRQRLPSLEAAVRPIRARREALTAVGGHIDRAVGPAAAVLKVFDAVHGLEPSLLSDPRHDLPGYLAVLARLEEALRFLSENCGLALQWLDDILDFLADHSLADPRFLADLKSTLSSLSAADSLDGGLLSAALDKLESEFRRLLADNSAPLPAPPAPSAAAAAAIAPSPIPVPAVQKLLAILGRMAANGRLDRCVAAYVDVRGSNIRAGLGGLGLGYLDEASDADDAQALGPLVERWGRHLEFAVKHLFEPEYKLCAEVFEPNAGAACFADIAADAGILAFLRFGRAVAETKKDPIKLLRCLEIFNSLNKLRLDFNRLFGGRACAEIQNQTRDLIKRVVEGACEIFWELLVQVELQSYTPPPADGAVPKLVSFITDYLGRLLSDEYRPVLTQVLVIHRSWKREKFHDKLLSEAILKIVAALETNFDNWSKGYDDDDAVLSYLFMMNTHWHFFKHLKGTKLGELLGDPWLRDHEQYKEYYAAMFLRESWGSSRLC
;
A
#
# COMPACT_ATOMS: atom_id res chain seq x y z
N MET A 1 -72.02 57.70 -82.55
CA MET A 1 -71.23 58.74 -81.85
C MET A 1 -71.95 59.38 -80.66
N MET A 2 -73.28 59.25 -80.50
CA MET A 2 -74.06 59.82 -79.37
C MET A 2 -74.35 58.84 -78.22
N ARG A 3 -73.75 57.63 -78.20
CA ARG A 3 -73.95 56.65 -77.12
C ARG A 3 -72.79 56.60 -76.12
N ASP A 4 -71.60 57.04 -76.51
CA ASP A 4 -70.40 56.98 -75.68
C ASP A 4 -70.33 58.14 -74.66
N GLU A 5 -70.85 59.34 -74.96
CA GLU A 5 -70.78 60.50 -74.03
C GLU A 5 -71.74 60.40 -72.83
N ASP A 6 -72.90 59.75 -72.98
CA ASP A 6 -73.87 59.53 -71.89
C ASP A 6 -73.47 58.37 -70.96
N GLU A 7 -72.82 57.32 -71.50
CA GLU A 7 -72.25 56.24 -70.68
C GLU A 7 -71.04 56.73 -69.86
N ASP A 8 -70.20 57.61 -70.42
CA ASP A 8 -69.09 58.23 -69.69
C ASP A 8 -69.57 59.18 -68.58
N ALA A 9 -70.63 59.97 -68.80
CA ALA A 9 -71.20 60.84 -67.78
C ALA A 9 -71.83 60.05 -66.61
N ALA A 10 -72.54 58.95 -66.91
CA ALA A 10 -73.12 58.06 -65.90
C ALA A 10 -72.03 57.29 -65.11
N ALA A 11 -70.96 56.84 -65.79
CA ALA A 11 -69.81 56.21 -65.16
C ALA A 11 -69.06 57.17 -64.23
N VAL A 12 -68.86 58.43 -64.64
CA VAL A 12 -68.24 59.48 -63.82
C VAL A 12 -69.11 59.84 -62.61
N ALA A 13 -70.44 59.90 -62.76
CA ALA A 13 -71.35 60.13 -61.64
C ALA A 13 -71.32 58.97 -60.63
N SER A 14 -71.34 57.72 -61.10
CA SER A 14 -71.21 56.50 -60.28
C SER A 14 -69.88 56.47 -59.52
N LEU A 15 -68.76 56.78 -60.20
CA LEU A 15 -67.44 56.90 -59.58
C LEU A 15 -67.38 58.03 -58.54
N THR A 16 -68.08 59.14 -58.77
CA THR A 16 -68.13 60.27 -57.82
C THR A 16 -68.93 59.91 -56.57
N VAL A 17 -70.04 59.19 -56.72
CA VAL A 17 -70.83 58.67 -55.59
C VAL A 17 -70.04 57.60 -54.84
N ALA A 18 -69.39 56.66 -55.53
CA ALA A 18 -68.51 55.67 -54.92
C ALA A 18 -67.37 56.33 -54.14
N ARG A 19 -66.71 57.35 -54.71
CA ARG A 19 -65.65 58.13 -54.06
C ARG A 19 -66.15 58.88 -52.82
N ARG A 20 -67.36 59.45 -52.85
CA ARG A 20 -67.97 60.10 -51.66
C ARG A 20 -68.30 59.08 -50.57
N SER A 21 -68.85 57.92 -50.94
CA SER A 21 -69.12 56.83 -49.99
C SER A 21 -67.84 56.24 -49.40
N LEU A 22 -66.77 56.09 -50.19
CA LEU A 22 -65.45 55.69 -49.72
C LEU A 22 -64.84 56.76 -48.81
N GLY A 23 -64.98 58.04 -49.15
CA GLY A 23 -64.55 59.17 -48.32
C GLY A 23 -65.27 59.18 -46.95
N ALA A 24 -66.59 59.04 -46.95
CA ALA A 24 -67.38 58.94 -45.73
C ALA A 24 -67.06 57.67 -44.92
N GLY A 25 -66.78 56.55 -45.60
CA GLY A 25 -66.31 55.31 -44.97
C GLY A 25 -64.93 55.47 -44.32
N LEU A 26 -64.01 56.17 -44.99
CA LEU A 26 -62.68 56.47 -44.48
C LEU A 26 -62.75 57.41 -43.27
N GLU A 27 -63.62 58.42 -43.28
CA GLU A 27 -63.85 59.29 -42.13
C GLU A 27 -64.48 58.53 -40.95
N LYS A 28 -65.46 57.65 -41.18
CA LYS A 28 -65.99 56.77 -40.14
C LYS A 28 -64.91 55.84 -39.56
N SER A 29 -64.04 55.28 -40.40
CA SER A 29 -62.92 54.46 -39.97
C SER A 29 -61.91 55.27 -39.13
N ARG A 30 -61.58 56.51 -39.55
CA ARG A 30 -60.73 57.42 -38.78
C ARG A 30 -61.37 57.81 -37.44
N ALA A 31 -62.67 58.06 -37.42
CA ALA A 31 -63.41 58.35 -36.18
C ALA A 31 -63.43 57.14 -35.22
N LEU A 32 -63.63 55.93 -35.74
CA LEU A 32 -63.51 54.68 -34.99
C LEU A 32 -62.09 54.46 -34.46
N SER A 33 -61.07 54.71 -35.28
CA SER A 33 -59.66 54.61 -34.87
C SER A 33 -59.32 55.62 -33.78
N ALA A 34 -59.86 56.84 -33.84
CA ALA A 34 -59.70 57.87 -32.80
C ALA A 34 -60.51 57.56 -31.53
N ALA A 35 -61.62 56.83 -31.63
CA ALA A 35 -62.36 56.33 -30.48
C ALA A 35 -61.62 55.16 -29.80
N LEU A 36 -61.07 54.23 -30.59
CA LEU A 36 -60.26 53.11 -30.10
C LEU A 36 -58.96 53.59 -29.46
N SER A 37 -58.27 54.57 -30.04
CA SER A 37 -57.06 55.14 -29.44
C SER A 37 -57.32 55.87 -28.11
N ARG A 38 -58.52 56.47 -27.94
CA ARG A 38 -58.97 57.04 -26.66
C ARG A 38 -59.41 55.99 -25.65
N ALA A 39 -59.96 54.86 -26.09
CA ALA A 39 -60.39 53.76 -25.22
C ALA A 39 -59.23 52.85 -24.79
N GLY A 40 -58.17 52.74 -25.61
CA GLY A 40 -56.97 51.96 -25.33
C GLY A 40 -56.35 52.20 -23.94
N PRO A 41 -56.03 53.45 -23.54
CA PRO A 41 -55.47 53.72 -22.21
C PRO A 41 -56.45 53.41 -21.08
N ARG A 42 -57.77 53.62 -21.27
CA ARG A 42 -58.79 53.26 -20.27
C ARG A 42 -58.91 51.74 -20.08
N LEU A 43 -58.85 50.97 -21.16
CA LEU A 43 -58.82 49.51 -21.10
C LEU A 43 -57.50 49.00 -20.49
N GLY A 44 -56.39 49.69 -20.76
CA GLY A 44 -55.11 49.46 -20.08
C GLY A 44 -55.20 49.69 -18.58
N GLU A 45 -55.81 50.79 -18.15
CA GLU A 45 -56.04 51.12 -16.74
C GLU A 45 -56.97 50.11 -16.06
N ILE A 46 -58.07 49.73 -16.70
CA ILE A 46 -58.97 48.68 -16.19
C ILE A 46 -58.23 47.35 -16.06
N ARG A 47 -57.43 46.97 -17.07
CA ARG A 47 -56.64 45.74 -17.04
C ARG A 47 -55.54 45.76 -15.97
N GLN A 48 -54.98 46.93 -15.64
CA GLN A 48 -54.05 47.10 -14.52
C GLN A 48 -54.75 47.02 -13.16
N ARG A 49 -55.99 47.49 -13.04
CA ARG A 49 -56.76 47.48 -11.78
C ARG A 49 -57.57 46.20 -11.56
N LEU A 50 -57.81 45.40 -12.59
CA LEU A 50 -58.57 44.15 -12.51
C LEU A 50 -57.96 43.14 -11.51
N PRO A 51 -56.64 42.88 -11.49
CA PRO A 51 -56.04 41.90 -10.57
C PRO A 51 -56.19 42.30 -9.11
N SER A 52 -56.02 43.58 -8.79
CA SER A 52 -56.18 44.09 -7.42
C SER A 52 -57.65 44.08 -6.98
N LEU A 53 -58.59 44.34 -7.88
CA LEU A 53 -60.02 44.21 -7.61
C LEU A 53 -60.43 42.73 -7.42
N GLU A 54 -59.90 41.83 -8.25
CA GLU A 54 -60.17 40.39 -8.20
C GLU A 54 -59.61 39.77 -6.91
N ALA A 55 -58.41 40.19 -6.49
CA ALA A 55 -57.83 39.80 -5.20
C ALA A 55 -58.67 40.29 -4.01
N ALA A 56 -59.20 41.52 -4.06
CA ALA A 56 -60.04 42.07 -2.99
C ALA A 56 -61.41 41.36 -2.87
N VAL A 57 -61.95 40.83 -3.97
CA VAL A 57 -63.26 40.16 -4.00
C VAL A 57 -63.17 38.64 -3.77
N ARG A 58 -62.00 38.02 -3.97
CA ARG A 58 -61.78 36.57 -3.78
C ARG A 58 -62.19 36.03 -2.40
N PRO A 59 -61.84 36.67 -1.27
CA PRO A 59 -62.23 36.20 0.06
C PRO A 59 -63.74 36.18 0.25
N ILE A 60 -64.48 37.04 -0.45
CA ILE A 60 -65.94 37.11 -0.39
C ILE A 60 -66.57 35.93 -1.17
N ARG A 61 -65.86 35.38 -2.17
CA ARG A 61 -66.30 34.23 -2.99
C ARG A 61 -65.92 32.87 -2.39
N ALA A 62 -64.99 32.83 -1.44
CA ALA A 62 -64.52 31.60 -0.83
C ALA A 62 -65.54 31.03 0.17
N ARG A 63 -65.59 29.70 0.29
CA ARG A 63 -66.45 29.03 1.27
C ARG A 63 -66.01 29.40 2.69
N ARG A 64 -66.96 29.78 3.55
CA ARG A 64 -66.71 30.19 4.94
C ARG A 64 -65.88 29.17 5.73
N GLU A 65 -66.13 27.87 5.50
CA GLU A 65 -65.41 26.76 6.11
C GLU A 65 -63.93 26.71 5.70
N ALA A 66 -63.64 26.93 4.40
CA ALA A 66 -62.28 26.99 3.89
C ALA A 66 -61.52 28.17 4.51
N LEU A 67 -62.13 29.36 4.56
CA LEU A 67 -61.52 30.54 5.18
C LEU A 67 -61.19 30.34 6.67
N THR A 68 -62.01 29.61 7.42
CA THR A 68 -61.72 29.28 8.82
C THR A 68 -60.63 28.21 8.98
N ALA A 69 -60.53 27.26 8.03
CA ALA A 69 -59.54 26.19 8.08
C ALA A 69 -58.14 26.65 7.59
N VAL A 70 -58.08 27.59 6.65
CA VAL A 70 -56.83 28.13 6.06
C VAL A 70 -55.83 28.56 7.11
N GLY A 71 -56.25 29.28 8.16
CA GLY A 71 -55.33 29.72 9.21
C GLY A 71 -54.61 28.56 9.88
N GLY A 72 -55.35 27.51 10.24
CA GLY A 72 -54.79 26.30 10.83
C GLY A 72 -53.87 25.52 9.88
N HIS A 73 -54.20 25.49 8.58
CA HIS A 73 -53.31 24.88 7.57
C HIS A 73 -52.03 25.69 7.37
N ILE A 74 -52.12 27.02 7.30
CA ILE A 74 -50.97 27.94 7.22
C ILE A 74 -50.05 27.76 8.41
N ASP A 75 -50.58 27.82 9.63
CA ASP A 75 -49.78 27.67 10.85
C ASP A 75 -49.09 26.29 10.92
N ARG A 76 -49.74 25.25 10.38
CA ARG A 76 -49.24 23.88 10.38
C ARG A 76 -48.03 23.63 9.48
N ALA A 77 -47.82 24.39 8.41
CA ALA A 77 -46.56 24.31 7.65
C ALA A 77 -45.60 25.46 7.88
N VAL A 78 -46.09 26.70 8.07
CA VAL A 78 -45.23 27.87 8.26
C VAL A 78 -44.47 27.78 9.58
N GLY A 79 -45.10 27.27 10.65
CA GLY A 79 -44.44 27.09 11.94
C GLY A 79 -43.22 26.16 11.85
N PRO A 80 -43.38 24.92 11.35
CA PRO A 80 -42.24 24.02 11.17
C PRO A 80 -41.22 24.51 10.14
N ALA A 81 -41.64 25.12 9.02
CA ALA A 81 -40.71 25.71 8.05
C ALA A 81 -39.87 26.83 8.68
N ALA A 82 -40.46 27.68 9.53
CA ALA A 82 -39.74 28.70 10.27
C ALA A 82 -38.77 28.11 11.30
N ALA A 83 -39.10 26.97 11.90
CA ALA A 83 -38.17 26.25 12.78
C ALA A 83 -36.96 25.70 12.01
N VAL A 84 -37.18 25.12 10.82
CA VAL A 84 -36.11 24.66 9.92
C VAL A 84 -35.22 25.83 9.49
N LEU A 85 -35.80 26.97 9.11
CA LEU A 85 -35.05 28.18 8.77
C LEU A 85 -34.18 28.70 9.93
N LYS A 86 -34.67 28.65 11.17
CA LYS A 86 -33.85 29.03 12.34
C LYS A 86 -32.63 28.12 12.53
N VAL A 87 -32.76 26.83 12.23
CA VAL A 87 -31.62 25.89 12.29
C VAL A 87 -30.66 26.18 11.14
N PHE A 88 -31.17 26.51 9.96
CA PHE A 88 -30.36 26.95 8.82
C PHE A 88 -29.56 28.24 9.13
N ASP A 89 -30.21 29.24 9.72
CA ASP A 89 -29.54 30.48 10.16
C ASP A 89 -28.47 30.19 11.23
N ALA A 90 -28.76 29.25 12.14
CA ALA A 90 -27.79 28.82 13.14
C ALA A 90 -26.56 28.13 12.51
N VAL A 91 -26.74 27.34 11.44
CA VAL A 91 -25.64 26.73 10.67
C VAL A 91 -24.74 27.81 10.06
N HIS A 92 -25.31 28.84 9.42
CA HIS A 92 -24.53 29.97 8.90
C HIS A 92 -23.87 30.79 10.01
N GLY A 93 -24.49 30.89 11.19
CA GLY A 93 -23.86 31.48 12.38
C GLY A 93 -22.60 30.75 12.87
N LEU A 94 -22.40 29.47 12.50
CA LEU A 94 -21.20 28.70 12.84
C LEU A 94 -20.05 28.91 11.85
N GLU A 95 -20.32 29.48 10.67
CA GLU A 95 -19.35 29.66 9.58
C GLU A 95 -18.08 30.43 10.02
N PRO A 96 -18.15 31.56 10.76
CA PRO A 96 -16.94 32.30 11.16
C PRO A 96 -15.99 31.48 12.05
N SER A 97 -16.56 30.62 12.89
CA SER A 97 -15.81 29.74 13.79
C SER A 97 -15.13 28.58 13.04
N LEU A 98 -15.73 28.10 11.95
CA LEU A 98 -15.17 27.06 11.08
C LEU A 98 -14.20 27.63 10.02
N LEU A 99 -14.33 28.92 9.72
CA LEU A 99 -13.33 29.65 8.92
C LEU A 99 -12.04 29.90 9.70
N SER A 100 -12.09 29.88 11.03
CA SER A 100 -10.91 29.99 11.89
C SER A 100 -9.99 28.78 11.77
N ASP A 101 -8.70 28.98 12.08
CA ASP A 101 -7.66 27.96 11.93
C ASP A 101 -7.71 26.96 13.11
N PRO A 102 -7.86 25.63 12.91
CA PRO A 102 -8.04 24.65 13.99
C PRO A 102 -6.85 24.54 14.96
N ARG A 103 -5.73 25.19 14.65
CA ARG A 103 -4.47 25.20 15.42
C ARG A 103 -4.62 25.75 16.83
N HIS A 104 -5.42 26.80 16.96
CA HIS A 104 -5.48 27.61 18.18
C HIS A 104 -6.40 26.96 19.22
N ASP A 105 -7.45 26.27 18.77
CA ASP A 105 -8.40 25.56 19.63
C ASP A 105 -9.01 24.34 18.90
N LEU A 106 -8.25 23.25 18.84
CA LEU A 106 -8.72 22.00 18.22
C LEU A 106 -9.97 21.43 18.92
N PRO A 107 -10.05 21.35 20.27
CA PRO A 107 -11.26 20.86 20.95
C PRO A 107 -12.50 21.72 20.64
N GLY A 108 -12.36 23.04 20.65
CA GLY A 108 -13.44 23.97 20.30
C GLY A 108 -13.86 23.83 18.84
N TYR A 109 -12.91 23.72 17.91
CA TYR A 109 -13.19 23.51 16.49
C TYR A 109 -13.96 22.20 16.26
N LEU A 110 -13.53 21.09 16.88
CA LEU A 110 -14.23 19.82 16.80
C LEU A 110 -15.64 19.93 17.41
N ALA A 111 -15.83 20.62 18.53
CA ALA A 111 -17.16 20.83 19.12
C ALA A 111 -18.10 21.62 18.18
N VAL A 112 -17.62 22.68 17.52
CA VAL A 112 -18.39 23.43 16.53
C VAL A 112 -18.76 22.54 15.33
N LEU A 113 -17.82 21.73 14.86
CA LEU A 113 -18.07 20.81 13.75
C LEU A 113 -19.11 19.74 14.13
N ALA A 114 -19.17 19.31 15.40
CA ALA A 114 -20.19 18.34 15.87
C ALA A 114 -21.58 18.96 15.85
N ARG A 115 -21.67 20.23 16.26
CA ARG A 115 -22.92 20.98 16.19
C ARG A 115 -23.37 21.20 14.75
N LEU A 116 -22.43 21.42 13.83
CA LEU A 116 -22.74 21.50 12.40
C LEU A 116 -23.29 20.17 11.87
N GLU A 117 -22.64 19.05 12.17
CA GLU A 117 -23.11 17.70 11.78
C GLU A 117 -24.52 17.42 12.30
N GLU A 118 -24.79 17.73 13.57
CA GLU A 118 -26.10 17.51 14.17
C GLU A 118 -27.19 18.40 13.54
N ALA A 119 -26.86 19.67 13.27
CA ALA A 119 -27.75 20.59 12.58
C ALA A 119 -28.03 20.16 11.14
N LEU A 120 -27.03 19.67 10.40
CA LEU A 120 -27.19 19.18 9.04
C LEU A 120 -28.01 17.89 8.99
N ARG A 121 -27.80 16.97 9.95
CA ARG A 121 -28.65 15.79 10.10
C ARG A 121 -30.10 16.19 10.35
N PHE A 122 -30.34 17.13 11.28
CA PHE A 122 -31.68 17.66 11.53
C PHE A 122 -32.29 18.31 10.27
N LEU A 123 -31.54 19.13 9.54
CA LEU A 123 -32.01 19.75 8.30
C LEU A 123 -32.33 18.68 7.24
N SER A 124 -31.50 17.66 7.06
CA SER A 124 -31.76 16.58 6.11
C SER A 124 -33.06 15.80 6.42
N GLU A 125 -33.34 15.56 7.71
CA GLU A 125 -34.54 14.84 8.16
C GLU A 125 -35.82 15.70 8.06
N ASN A 126 -35.71 17.02 8.25
CA ASN A 126 -36.87 17.91 8.41
C ASN A 126 -37.14 18.80 7.19
N CYS A 127 -36.16 19.09 6.33
CA CYS A 127 -36.36 19.90 5.12
C CYS A 127 -37.34 19.23 4.14
N GLY A 128 -37.24 17.91 3.96
CA GLY A 128 -38.18 17.17 3.10
C GLY A 128 -39.63 17.26 3.60
N LEU A 129 -39.84 17.10 4.91
CA LEU A 129 -41.16 17.23 5.54
C LEU A 129 -41.68 18.67 5.47
N ALA A 130 -40.82 19.68 5.68
CA ALA A 130 -41.18 21.08 5.58
C ALA A 130 -41.58 21.47 4.14
N LEU A 131 -40.83 21.00 3.13
CA LEU A 131 -41.17 21.20 1.73
C LEU A 131 -42.51 20.54 1.38
N GLN A 132 -42.77 19.33 1.87
CA GLN A 132 -44.03 18.64 1.66
C GLN A 132 -45.20 19.40 2.30
N TRP A 133 -45.07 19.85 3.56
CA TRP A 133 -46.13 20.63 4.21
C TRP A 133 -46.40 21.96 3.50
N LEU A 134 -45.37 22.60 2.95
CA LEU A 134 -45.54 23.82 2.17
C LEU A 134 -46.24 23.53 0.83
N ASP A 135 -45.91 22.44 0.15
CA ASP A 135 -46.60 22.03 -1.10
C ASP A 135 -48.06 21.65 -0.84
N ASP A 136 -48.35 20.94 0.25
CA ASP A 136 -49.71 20.58 0.68
C ASP A 136 -50.60 21.83 0.91
N ILE A 137 -50.03 22.93 1.45
CA ILE A 137 -50.75 24.20 1.58
C ILE A 137 -50.97 24.85 0.23
N LEU A 138 -49.97 24.85 -0.65
CA LEU A 138 -50.10 25.45 -1.98
C LEU A 138 -51.21 24.75 -2.77
N ASP A 139 -51.29 23.42 -2.68
CA ASP A 139 -52.36 22.62 -3.27
C ASP A 139 -53.72 22.92 -2.61
N PHE A 140 -53.77 23.02 -1.28
CA PHE A 140 -54.99 23.43 -0.58
C PHE A 140 -55.49 24.84 -0.98
N LEU A 141 -54.58 25.80 -1.15
CA LEU A 141 -54.91 27.16 -1.60
C LEU A 141 -55.37 27.19 -3.06
N ALA A 142 -54.80 26.33 -3.92
CA ALA A 142 -55.20 26.16 -5.31
C ALA A 142 -56.61 25.55 -5.42
N ASP A 143 -56.87 24.46 -4.70
CA ASP A 143 -58.14 23.72 -4.71
C ASP A 143 -59.33 24.57 -4.27
N HIS A 144 -59.09 25.49 -3.32
CA HIS A 144 -60.13 26.36 -2.77
C HIS A 144 -60.17 27.75 -3.42
N SER A 145 -59.36 28.00 -4.47
CA SER A 145 -59.28 29.29 -5.20
C SER A 145 -58.99 30.51 -4.31
N LEU A 146 -58.19 30.30 -3.27
CA LEU A 146 -57.95 31.28 -2.20
C LEU A 146 -56.83 32.28 -2.51
N ALA A 147 -55.91 31.91 -3.41
CA ALA A 147 -54.78 32.74 -3.84
C ALA A 147 -54.77 32.94 -5.36
N ASP A 148 -53.93 33.87 -5.84
CA ASP A 148 -53.72 34.08 -7.27
C ASP A 148 -52.99 32.87 -7.88
N PRO A 149 -53.52 32.23 -8.95
CA PRO A 149 -52.86 31.12 -9.63
C PRO A 149 -51.43 31.44 -10.08
N ARG A 150 -51.13 32.70 -10.44
CA ARG A 150 -49.78 33.12 -10.83
C ARG A 150 -48.82 33.09 -9.63
N PHE A 151 -49.28 33.64 -8.50
CA PHE A 151 -48.53 33.62 -7.26
C PHE A 151 -48.27 32.20 -6.75
N LEU A 152 -49.26 31.31 -6.85
CA LEU A 152 -49.08 29.89 -6.49
C LEU A 152 -48.11 29.18 -7.45
N ALA A 153 -48.16 29.47 -8.74
CA ALA A 153 -47.21 28.92 -9.71
C ALA A 153 -45.78 29.40 -9.45
N ASP A 154 -45.60 30.69 -9.14
CA ASP A 154 -44.31 31.26 -8.76
C ASP A 154 -43.77 30.61 -7.48
N LEU A 155 -44.61 30.45 -6.45
CA LEU A 155 -44.24 29.76 -5.21
C LEU A 155 -43.88 28.30 -5.43
N LYS A 156 -44.67 27.57 -6.22
CA LYS A 156 -44.40 26.16 -6.55
C LYS A 156 -43.11 26.02 -7.35
N SER A 157 -42.81 26.97 -8.23
CA SER A 157 -41.51 27.06 -8.93
C SER A 157 -40.35 27.28 -7.95
N THR A 158 -40.50 28.18 -6.98
CA THR A 158 -39.45 28.41 -5.97
C THR A 158 -39.23 27.19 -5.06
N LEU A 159 -40.31 26.51 -4.66
CA LEU A 159 -40.23 25.29 -3.86
C LEU A 159 -39.54 24.15 -4.62
N SER A 160 -39.83 24.04 -5.91
CA SER A 160 -39.14 23.10 -6.83
C SER A 160 -37.66 23.43 -7.02
N SER A 161 -37.27 24.71 -6.97
CA SER A 161 -35.86 25.11 -7.03
C SER A 161 -35.11 24.84 -5.72
N LEU A 162 -35.81 24.93 -4.58
CA LEU A 162 -35.25 24.64 -3.26
C LEU A 162 -35.07 23.13 -3.05
N SER A 163 -35.99 22.30 -3.56
CA SER A 163 -35.84 20.84 -3.52
C SER A 163 -34.72 20.30 -4.41
N ALA A 164 -34.29 21.09 -5.40
CA ALA A 164 -33.17 20.77 -6.29
C ALA A 164 -31.79 21.20 -5.76
N ALA A 165 -31.72 21.81 -4.57
CA ALA A 165 -30.44 22.20 -3.97
C ALA A 165 -29.76 20.98 -3.32
N ASP A 166 -28.62 20.54 -3.87
CA ASP A 166 -27.93 19.31 -3.46
C ASP A 166 -27.18 19.39 -2.12
N SER A 167 -26.84 20.60 -1.64
CA SER A 167 -26.05 20.81 -0.43
C SER A 167 -26.66 21.93 0.42
N LEU A 168 -27.21 21.53 1.58
CA LEU A 168 -27.82 22.43 2.56
C LEU A 168 -26.80 23.33 3.28
N ASP A 169 -25.50 23.02 3.17
CA ASP A 169 -24.41 23.74 3.83
C ASP A 169 -23.50 24.51 2.85
N GLY A 170 -23.77 24.46 1.54
CA GLY A 170 -22.94 25.10 0.53
C GLY A 170 -21.49 24.57 0.49
N GLY A 171 -21.24 23.36 1.01
CA GLY A 171 -19.91 22.76 1.11
C GLY A 171 -19.10 23.15 2.36
N LEU A 172 -19.68 23.86 3.33
CA LEU A 172 -19.01 24.27 4.56
C LEU A 172 -18.44 23.09 5.35
N LEU A 173 -19.17 21.97 5.45
CA LEU A 173 -18.70 20.75 6.12
C LEU A 173 -17.47 20.19 5.41
N SER A 174 -17.51 20.12 4.07
CA SER A 174 -16.39 19.60 3.27
C SER A 174 -15.12 20.43 3.44
N ALA A 175 -15.24 21.76 3.39
CA ALA A 175 -14.11 22.68 3.60
C ALA A 175 -13.56 22.59 5.03
N ALA A 176 -14.43 22.43 6.03
CA ALA A 176 -14.02 22.29 7.43
C ALA A 176 -13.29 20.97 7.68
N LEU A 177 -13.70 19.87 7.03
CA LEU A 177 -13.02 18.57 7.06
C LEU A 177 -11.69 18.61 6.31
N ASP A 178 -11.60 19.32 5.18
CA ASP A 178 -10.34 19.48 4.45
C ASP A 178 -9.29 20.25 5.29
N LYS A 179 -9.73 21.24 6.08
CA LYS A 179 -8.86 21.90 7.07
C LYS A 179 -8.38 20.93 8.15
N LEU A 180 -9.26 20.08 8.69
CA LEU A 180 -8.85 19.04 9.65
C LEU A 180 -7.85 18.05 9.06
N GLU A 181 -8.03 17.69 7.79
CA GLU A 181 -7.09 16.84 7.05
C GLU A 181 -5.70 17.51 6.92
N SER A 182 -5.68 18.82 6.63
CA SER A 182 -4.43 19.59 6.57
C SER A 182 -3.74 19.70 7.93
N GLU A 183 -4.52 19.87 9.00
CA GLU A 183 -4.02 19.90 10.37
C GLU A 183 -3.51 18.54 10.84
N PHE A 184 -4.17 17.45 10.44
CA PHE A 184 -3.69 16.10 10.66
C PHE A 184 -2.32 15.87 10.02
N ARG A 185 -2.15 16.22 8.74
CA ARG A 185 -0.86 16.14 8.04
C ARG A 185 0.23 16.95 8.73
N ARG A 186 -0.11 18.16 9.16
CA ARG A 186 0.83 19.07 9.82
C ARG A 186 1.26 18.56 11.19
N LEU A 187 0.32 18.09 12.01
CA LEU A 187 0.62 17.47 13.30
C LEU A 187 1.53 16.23 13.13
N LEU A 188 1.30 15.43 12.08
CA LEU A 188 2.19 14.32 11.76
C LEU A 188 3.58 14.79 11.35
N ALA A 189 3.69 15.79 10.48
CA ALA A 189 4.97 16.31 10.02
C ALA A 189 5.79 16.97 11.14
N ASP A 190 5.15 17.82 11.96
CA ASP A 190 5.80 18.56 13.03
C ASP A 190 6.29 17.65 14.17
N ASN A 191 5.61 16.51 14.38
CA ASN A 191 5.93 15.58 15.47
C ASN A 191 6.66 14.32 15.00
N SER A 192 6.84 14.11 13.70
CA SER A 192 7.63 12.99 13.18
C SER A 192 9.06 13.46 12.90
N ALA A 193 9.92 13.37 13.92
CA ALA A 193 11.35 13.56 13.70
C ALA A 193 11.93 12.43 12.83
N PRO A 194 13.00 12.69 12.04
CA PRO A 194 13.72 11.63 11.35
C PRO A 194 14.17 10.57 12.35
N LEU A 195 13.86 9.31 12.06
CA LEU A 195 14.27 8.17 12.89
C LEU A 195 15.80 8.18 13.05
N PRO A 196 16.34 7.79 14.23
CA PRO A 196 17.76 7.87 14.48
C PRO A 196 18.55 7.10 13.43
N ALA A 197 19.61 7.72 12.93
CA ALA A 197 20.59 7.07 12.08
C ALA A 197 21.18 5.84 12.81
N PRO A 198 21.61 4.80 12.08
CA PRO A 198 22.15 3.60 12.70
C PRO A 198 23.34 3.98 13.58
N PRO A 199 23.48 3.40 14.79
CA PRO A 199 24.67 3.62 15.59
C PRO A 199 25.89 3.11 14.82
N ALA A 200 26.94 3.94 14.74
CA ALA A 200 28.23 3.54 14.21
C ALA A 200 28.79 2.33 15.01
N PRO A 201 29.58 1.44 14.39
CA PRO A 201 29.99 0.16 14.99
C PRO A 201 30.90 0.25 16.23
N SER A 202 31.17 1.44 16.78
CA SER A 202 32.09 1.63 17.92
C SER A 202 31.47 2.24 19.19
N ALA A 203 30.15 2.44 19.26
CA ALA A 203 29.51 2.94 20.48
C ALA A 203 28.83 1.80 21.22
N ALA A 204 29.41 1.42 22.36
CA ALA A 204 28.91 0.40 23.27
C ALA A 204 27.42 0.59 23.57
N ALA A 205 26.74 -0.56 23.72
CA ALA A 205 25.33 -0.70 24.06
C ALA A 205 24.92 0.17 25.27
N ALA A 206 24.48 1.40 25.00
CA ALA A 206 23.58 2.11 25.87
C ALA A 206 22.18 1.83 25.33
N ALA A 207 21.37 1.15 26.13
CA ALA A 207 19.94 0.98 25.91
C ALA A 207 19.25 2.37 25.96
N ALA A 208 19.40 3.14 24.89
CA ALA A 208 18.59 4.32 24.66
C ALA A 208 17.24 3.79 24.17
N ILE A 209 16.28 3.75 25.10
CA ILE A 209 14.85 3.64 24.79
C ILE A 209 14.59 4.68 23.70
N ALA A 210 14.35 4.23 22.47
CA ALA A 210 14.02 5.12 21.38
C ALA A 210 12.82 5.97 21.84
N PRO A 211 12.92 7.31 21.83
CA PRO A 211 11.82 8.16 22.27
C PRO A 211 10.59 7.80 21.44
N SER A 212 9.42 7.80 22.09
CA SER A 212 8.13 7.61 21.41
C SER A 212 8.13 8.46 20.13
N PRO A 213 7.92 7.87 18.94
CA PRO A 213 8.09 8.56 17.67
C PRO A 213 7.17 9.77 17.50
N ILE A 214 6.12 9.87 18.34
CA ILE A 214 5.23 11.03 18.46
C ILE A 214 4.97 11.26 19.97
N PRO A 215 4.95 12.51 20.47
CA PRO A 215 4.55 12.82 21.84
C PRO A 215 3.10 12.43 22.13
N VAL A 216 2.80 11.90 23.32
CA VAL A 216 1.43 11.50 23.75
C VAL A 216 0.37 12.59 23.51
N PRO A 217 0.62 13.88 23.79
CA PRO A 217 -0.37 14.93 23.52
C PRO A 217 -0.69 15.10 22.02
N ALA A 218 0.27 14.80 21.14
CA ALA A 218 0.05 14.85 19.69
C ALA A 218 -0.77 13.63 19.23
N VAL A 219 -0.52 12.44 19.77
CA VAL A 219 -1.34 11.24 19.51
C VAL A 219 -2.80 11.46 19.91
N GLN A 220 -3.06 12.07 21.07
CA GLN A 220 -4.42 12.40 21.50
C GLN A 220 -5.14 13.36 20.54
N LYS A 221 -4.43 14.36 20.00
CA LYS A 221 -4.98 15.28 18.99
C LYS A 221 -5.28 14.56 17.68
N LEU A 222 -4.38 13.67 17.24
CA LEU A 222 -4.59 12.85 16.03
C LEU A 222 -5.81 11.94 16.17
N LEU A 223 -5.96 11.28 17.32
CA LEU A 223 -7.13 10.44 17.63
C LEU A 223 -8.44 11.23 17.62
N ALA A 224 -8.44 12.45 18.19
CA ALA A 224 -9.61 13.32 18.18
C ALA A 224 -10.02 13.73 16.76
N ILE A 225 -9.06 14.02 15.88
CA ILE A 225 -9.32 14.31 14.46
C ILE A 225 -9.82 13.04 13.75
N LEU A 226 -9.18 11.89 13.96
CA LEU A 226 -9.55 10.62 13.35
C LEU A 226 -10.98 10.18 13.70
N GLY A 227 -11.39 10.32 14.96
CA GLY A 227 -12.75 10.01 15.38
C GLY A 227 -13.80 10.81 14.61
N ARG A 228 -13.51 12.07 14.27
CA ARG A 228 -14.40 12.94 13.50
C ARG A 228 -14.34 12.70 12.00
N MET A 229 -13.16 12.42 11.47
CA MET A 229 -13.01 12.02 10.06
C MET A 229 -13.69 10.66 9.80
N ALA A 230 -13.66 9.74 10.78
CA ALA A 230 -14.37 8.46 10.73
C ALA A 230 -15.89 8.62 10.68
N ALA A 231 -16.45 9.49 11.53
CA ALA A 231 -17.89 9.77 11.54
C ALA A 231 -18.40 10.31 10.18
N ASN A 232 -17.54 10.95 9.40
CA ASN A 232 -17.85 11.50 8.08
C ASN A 232 -17.38 10.62 6.91
N GLY A 233 -16.95 9.37 7.16
CA GLY A 233 -16.54 8.43 6.11
C GLY A 233 -15.26 8.81 5.36
N ARG A 234 -14.39 9.63 5.96
CA ARG A 234 -13.16 10.20 5.37
C ARG A 234 -11.87 9.62 5.97
N LEU A 235 -11.95 8.44 6.57
CA LEU A 235 -10.82 7.75 7.22
C LEU A 235 -9.71 7.39 6.22
N ASP A 236 -10.09 7.01 5.01
CA ASP A 236 -9.21 6.67 3.89
C ASP A 236 -8.19 7.78 3.59
N ARG A 237 -8.63 9.05 3.59
CA ARG A 237 -7.74 10.20 3.36
C ARG A 237 -6.75 10.41 4.49
N CYS A 238 -7.16 10.16 5.74
CA CYS A 238 -6.26 10.23 6.89
C CYS A 238 -5.24 9.08 6.87
N VAL A 239 -5.66 7.87 6.48
CA VAL A 239 -4.75 6.73 6.30
C VAL A 239 -3.73 7.06 5.21
N ALA A 240 -4.17 7.50 4.03
CA ALA A 240 -3.26 7.88 2.93
C ALA A 240 -2.26 8.96 3.37
N ALA A 241 -2.73 10.03 4.03
CA ALA A 241 -1.87 11.07 4.57
C ALA A 241 -0.86 10.55 5.60
N TYR A 242 -1.26 9.59 6.43
CA TYR A 242 -0.39 8.96 7.42
C TYR A 242 0.67 8.07 6.75
N VAL A 243 0.26 7.23 5.78
CA VAL A 243 1.15 6.38 4.98
C VAL A 243 2.19 7.24 4.25
N ASP A 244 1.78 8.35 3.64
CA ASP A 244 2.69 9.26 2.93
C ASP A 244 3.78 9.83 3.86
N VAL A 245 3.38 10.42 4.99
CA VAL A 245 4.33 11.09 5.91
C VAL A 245 5.22 10.06 6.61
N ARG A 246 4.62 9.03 7.22
CA ARG A 246 5.37 8.04 8.02
C ARG A 246 6.16 7.08 7.13
N GLY A 247 5.60 6.68 5.99
CA GLY A 247 6.30 5.91 4.97
C GLY A 247 7.51 6.66 4.42
N SER A 248 7.39 7.96 4.17
CA SER A 248 8.53 8.80 3.78
C SER A 248 9.63 8.86 4.84
N ASN A 249 9.26 8.91 6.13
CA ASN A 249 10.23 8.93 7.23
C ASN A 249 10.99 7.60 7.36
N ILE A 250 10.30 6.46 7.22
CA ILE A 250 10.96 5.15 7.21
C ILE A 250 11.84 5.03 5.97
N ARG A 251 11.38 5.48 4.81
CA ARG A 251 12.17 5.48 3.57
C ARG A 251 13.42 6.34 3.73
N ALA A 252 13.33 7.50 4.38
CA ALA A 252 14.49 8.34 4.68
C ALA A 252 15.46 7.67 5.66
N GLY A 253 14.94 7.03 6.71
CA GLY A 253 15.74 6.24 7.66
C GLY A 253 16.48 5.07 6.99
N LEU A 254 15.79 4.40 6.06
CA LEU A 254 16.38 3.35 5.22
C LEU A 254 17.38 3.92 4.20
N GLY A 255 17.09 5.07 3.60
CA GLY A 255 17.98 5.77 2.68
C GLY A 255 19.34 6.12 3.31
N GLY A 256 19.34 6.45 4.61
CA GLY A 256 20.56 6.68 5.40
C GLY A 256 21.49 5.46 5.51
N LEU A 257 20.99 4.23 5.27
CA LEU A 257 21.81 3.01 5.26
C LEU A 257 22.60 2.81 3.94
N GLY A 258 22.27 3.58 2.90
CA GLY A 258 22.85 3.43 1.57
C GLY A 258 22.48 2.10 0.92
N LEU A 259 21.20 1.94 0.58
CA LEU A 259 20.61 0.68 0.08
C LEU A 259 20.84 0.41 -1.42
N GLY A 260 21.67 1.19 -2.12
CA GLY A 260 21.93 1.01 -3.56
C GLY A 260 22.45 -0.39 -3.90
N TYR A 261 23.15 -1.05 -2.97
CA TYR A 261 23.65 -2.41 -3.15
C TYR A 261 22.53 -3.48 -3.25
N LEU A 262 21.30 -3.17 -2.83
CA LEU A 262 20.19 -4.11 -2.94
C LEU A 262 19.80 -4.36 -4.40
N ASP A 263 19.98 -3.36 -5.26
CA ASP A 263 19.67 -3.45 -6.69
C ASP A 263 20.87 -4.04 -7.48
N GLU A 264 22.10 -3.77 -7.05
CA GLU A 264 23.34 -4.31 -7.65
C GLU A 264 23.41 -5.84 -7.62
N ALA A 265 22.73 -6.49 -6.67
CA ALA A 265 22.74 -7.95 -6.53
C ALA A 265 22.01 -8.69 -7.66
N SER A 266 21.13 -8.00 -8.41
CA SER A 266 20.48 -8.59 -9.58
C SER A 266 21.43 -8.77 -10.77
N ASP A 267 22.52 -8.01 -10.82
CA ASP A 267 23.51 -8.06 -11.90
C ASP A 267 24.76 -8.90 -11.53
N ALA A 268 24.91 -9.23 -10.25
CA ALA A 268 26.06 -9.98 -9.74
C ALA A 268 25.87 -11.49 -9.89
N ASP A 269 26.51 -12.07 -10.91
CA ASP A 269 26.53 -13.52 -11.15
C ASP A 269 27.45 -14.29 -10.18
N ASP A 270 28.39 -13.60 -9.52
CA ASP A 270 29.45 -14.21 -8.70
C ASP A 270 29.09 -14.28 -7.21
N ALA A 271 28.83 -15.49 -6.70
CA ALA A 271 28.46 -15.75 -5.31
C ALA A 271 29.51 -15.29 -4.27
N GLN A 272 30.79 -15.17 -4.68
CA GLN A 272 31.87 -14.67 -3.82
C GLN A 272 31.80 -13.15 -3.62
N ALA A 273 31.46 -12.39 -4.67
CA ALA A 273 31.33 -10.94 -4.60
C ALA A 273 30.14 -10.53 -3.72
N LEU A 274 29.12 -11.38 -3.61
CA LEU A 274 27.93 -11.17 -2.81
C LEU A 274 28.16 -11.34 -1.29
N GLY A 275 29.25 -11.96 -0.84
CA GLY A 275 29.52 -12.20 0.58
C GLY A 275 29.41 -10.98 1.49
N PRO A 276 30.20 -9.91 1.28
CA PRO A 276 30.10 -8.70 2.09
C PRO A 276 28.73 -8.02 1.99
N LEU A 277 28.04 -8.16 0.85
CA LEU A 277 26.70 -7.62 0.65
C LEU A 277 25.65 -8.37 1.49
N VAL A 278 25.76 -9.70 1.61
CA VAL A 278 24.85 -10.53 2.43
C VAL A 278 25.02 -10.21 3.91
N GLU A 279 26.24 -10.03 4.41
CA GLU A 279 26.48 -9.65 5.81
C GLU A 279 25.92 -8.26 6.11
N ARG A 280 26.13 -7.30 5.19
CA ARG A 280 25.54 -5.96 5.28
C ARG A 280 24.01 -6.01 5.25
N TRP A 281 23.44 -6.81 4.34
CA TRP A 281 22.00 -7.06 4.24
C TRP A 281 21.41 -7.61 5.53
N GLY A 282 22.05 -8.59 6.17
CA GLY A 282 21.57 -9.15 7.43
C GLY A 282 21.47 -8.10 8.54
N ARG A 283 22.50 -7.26 8.69
CA ARG A 283 22.51 -6.17 9.69
C ARG A 283 21.46 -5.10 9.39
N HIS A 284 21.34 -4.68 8.14
CA HIS A 284 20.36 -3.69 7.72
C HIS A 284 18.92 -4.19 7.88
N LEU A 285 18.66 -5.47 7.57
CA LEU A 285 17.35 -6.09 7.75
C LEU A 285 16.96 -6.15 9.23
N GLU A 286 17.90 -6.56 10.09
CA GLU A 286 17.68 -6.57 11.53
C GLU A 286 17.37 -5.17 12.07
N PHE A 287 18.12 -4.16 11.62
CA PHE A 287 17.88 -2.77 11.98
C PHE A 287 16.49 -2.30 11.52
N ALA A 288 16.13 -2.54 10.26
CA ALA A 288 14.85 -2.14 9.70
C ALA A 288 13.67 -2.75 10.48
N VAL A 289 13.73 -4.06 10.76
CA VAL A 289 12.67 -4.78 11.48
C VAL A 289 12.54 -4.28 12.92
N LYS A 290 13.65 -4.19 13.66
CA LYS A 290 13.61 -3.90 15.11
C LYS A 290 13.50 -2.42 15.44
N HIS A 291 14.02 -1.53 14.60
CA HIS A 291 14.13 -0.11 14.92
C HIS A 291 13.26 0.80 14.05
N LEU A 292 12.76 0.34 12.91
CA LEU A 292 11.87 1.13 12.05
C LEU A 292 10.44 0.55 12.04
N PHE A 293 10.28 -0.72 11.67
CA PHE A 293 8.95 -1.33 11.54
C PHE A 293 8.30 -1.65 12.88
N GLU A 294 9.06 -2.08 13.89
CA GLU A 294 8.54 -2.39 15.22
C GLU A 294 7.90 -1.17 15.93
N PRO A 295 8.55 0.01 16.01
CA PRO A 295 7.90 1.21 16.54
C PRO A 295 6.70 1.66 15.70
N GLU A 296 6.78 1.56 14.37
CA GLU A 296 5.68 1.97 13.49
C GLU A 296 4.45 1.08 13.66
N TYR A 297 4.63 -0.23 13.83
CA TYR A 297 3.55 -1.18 14.09
C TYR A 297 2.78 -0.82 15.37
N LYS A 298 3.51 -0.48 16.44
CA LYS A 298 2.90 -0.03 17.70
C LYS A 298 2.15 1.28 17.52
N LEU A 299 2.74 2.24 16.83
CA LEU A 299 2.11 3.54 16.59
C LEU A 299 0.86 3.43 15.71
N CYS A 300 0.89 2.60 14.66
CA CYS A 300 -0.28 2.33 13.83
C CYS A 300 -1.43 1.72 14.65
N ALA A 301 -1.13 0.81 15.58
CA ALA A 301 -2.11 0.26 16.50
C ALA A 301 -2.64 1.33 17.47
N GLU A 302 -1.79 2.19 18.02
CA GLU A 302 -2.22 3.26 18.93
C GLU A 302 -3.09 4.33 18.25
N VAL A 303 -2.84 4.63 16.97
CA VAL A 303 -3.51 5.71 16.23
C VAL A 303 -4.81 5.24 15.54
N PHE A 304 -4.87 4.01 15.04
CA PHE A 304 -5.97 3.56 14.16
C PHE A 304 -6.81 2.38 14.70
N GLU A 305 -6.58 1.89 15.91
CA GLU A 305 -7.46 0.87 16.52
C GLU A 305 -8.84 1.46 16.89
N PRO A 306 -9.96 0.76 16.61
CA PRO A 306 -10.09 -0.62 16.11
C PRO A 306 -10.24 -0.76 14.57
N ASN A 307 -9.99 0.31 13.80
CA ASN A 307 -10.44 0.40 12.40
C ASN A 307 -9.42 -0.13 11.39
N ALA A 308 -8.25 0.52 11.28
CA ALA A 308 -7.40 0.41 10.09
C ALA A 308 -5.89 0.23 10.39
N GLY A 309 -5.50 -0.01 11.65
CA GLY A 309 -4.08 -0.05 12.04
C GLY A 309 -3.26 -1.09 11.28
N ALA A 310 -3.77 -2.32 11.14
CA ALA A 310 -3.07 -3.39 10.43
C ALA A 310 -2.95 -3.15 8.91
N ALA A 311 -3.94 -2.52 8.29
CA ALA A 311 -3.91 -2.18 6.86
C ALA A 311 -2.94 -1.03 6.59
N CYS A 312 -3.03 0.04 7.39
CA CYS A 312 -2.11 1.19 7.32
C CYS A 312 -0.65 0.77 7.49
N PHE A 313 -0.35 -0.10 8.45
CA PHE A 313 1.00 -0.63 8.63
C PHE A 313 1.47 -1.45 7.42
N ALA A 314 0.60 -2.27 6.83
CA ALA A 314 0.95 -3.08 5.67
C ALA A 314 1.34 -2.21 4.47
N ASP A 315 0.56 -1.14 4.20
CA ASP A 315 0.84 -0.18 3.13
C ASP A 315 2.18 0.53 3.37
N ILE A 316 2.43 1.01 4.59
CA ILE A 316 3.72 1.61 4.97
C ILE A 316 4.85 0.62 4.77
N ALA A 317 4.71 -0.63 5.22
CA ALA A 317 5.77 -1.62 5.12
C ALA A 317 6.11 -1.95 3.67
N ALA A 318 5.09 -2.14 2.83
CA ALA A 318 5.24 -2.40 1.40
C ALA A 318 5.96 -1.24 0.71
N ASP A 319 5.51 -0.01 0.94
CA ASP A 319 6.07 1.19 0.32
C ASP A 319 7.47 1.54 0.84
N ALA A 320 7.73 1.34 2.13
CA ALA A 320 8.98 1.76 2.77
C ALA A 320 10.22 0.98 2.30
N GLY A 321 10.05 -0.23 1.76
CA GLY A 321 11.13 -0.96 1.09
C GLY A 321 11.47 -2.34 1.65
N ILE A 322 10.65 -2.95 2.52
CA ILE A 322 10.88 -4.33 2.99
C ILE A 322 10.95 -5.33 1.82
N LEU A 323 10.18 -5.07 0.74
CA LEU A 323 10.18 -5.86 -0.48
C LEU A 323 11.54 -5.82 -1.20
N ALA A 324 12.31 -4.73 -1.08
CA ALA A 324 13.67 -4.66 -1.64
C ALA A 324 14.63 -5.62 -0.93
N PHE A 325 14.55 -5.73 0.40
CA PHE A 325 15.33 -6.71 1.16
C PHE A 325 15.00 -8.15 0.77
N LEU A 326 13.70 -8.46 0.58
CA LEU A 326 13.27 -9.79 0.16
C LEU A 326 13.69 -10.12 -1.28
N ARG A 327 13.64 -9.13 -2.19
CA ARG A 327 14.14 -9.26 -3.56
C ARG A 327 15.65 -9.51 -3.63
N PHE A 328 16.44 -8.82 -2.82
CA PHE A 328 17.89 -9.08 -2.72
C PHE A 328 18.16 -10.53 -2.30
N GLY A 329 17.51 -11.01 -1.23
CA GLY A 329 17.71 -12.39 -0.78
C GLY A 329 17.32 -13.41 -1.85
N ARG A 330 16.29 -13.11 -2.64
CA ARG A 330 15.84 -13.93 -3.76
C ARG A 330 16.87 -13.97 -4.87
N ALA A 331 17.42 -12.82 -5.26
CA ALA A 331 18.46 -12.73 -6.29
C ALA A 331 19.68 -13.59 -5.90
N VAL A 332 20.13 -13.50 -4.64
CA VAL A 332 21.23 -14.34 -4.13
C VAL A 332 20.88 -15.84 -4.23
N ALA A 333 19.65 -16.24 -3.88
CA ALA A 333 19.20 -17.62 -4.00
C ALA A 333 19.07 -18.11 -5.46
N GLU A 334 18.97 -17.20 -6.43
CA GLU A 334 18.82 -17.48 -7.87
C GLU A 334 20.15 -17.47 -8.64
N THR A 335 21.26 -17.10 -8.00
CA THR A 335 22.61 -17.14 -8.61
C THR A 335 23.00 -18.54 -9.11
N LYS A 336 24.04 -18.62 -9.94
CA LYS A 336 24.56 -19.88 -10.48
C LYS A 336 24.92 -20.87 -9.37
N LYS A 337 24.74 -22.17 -9.66
CA LYS A 337 25.10 -23.24 -8.72
C LYS A 337 26.61 -23.23 -8.49
N ASP A 338 27.00 -22.88 -7.27
CA ASP A 338 28.39 -22.80 -6.80
C ASP A 338 28.40 -23.27 -5.34
N PRO A 339 29.39 -24.07 -4.88
CA PRO A 339 29.64 -24.29 -3.46
C PRO A 339 29.58 -23.02 -2.60
N ILE A 340 30.07 -21.88 -3.10
CA ILE A 340 30.03 -20.62 -2.34
C ILE A 340 28.59 -20.12 -2.14
N LYS A 341 27.69 -20.36 -3.12
CA LYS A 341 26.26 -20.03 -3.01
C LYS A 341 25.59 -20.75 -1.84
N LEU A 342 25.96 -21.99 -1.54
CA LEU A 342 25.42 -22.70 -0.36
C LEU A 342 25.65 -21.88 0.92
N LEU A 343 26.88 -21.40 1.11
CA LEU A 343 27.24 -20.61 2.30
C LEU A 343 26.43 -19.31 2.37
N ARG A 344 26.22 -18.63 1.23
CA ARG A 344 25.39 -17.41 1.16
C ARG A 344 23.92 -17.68 1.46
N CYS A 345 23.38 -18.80 0.97
CA CYS A 345 22.02 -19.23 1.31
C CYS A 345 21.89 -19.50 2.82
N LEU A 346 22.88 -20.14 3.44
CA LEU A 346 22.89 -20.38 4.90
C LEU A 346 22.94 -19.07 5.68
N GLU A 347 23.74 -18.09 5.25
CA GLU A 347 23.80 -16.75 5.87
C GLU A 347 22.44 -16.04 5.80
N ILE A 348 21.80 -16.03 4.63
CA ILE A 348 20.46 -15.45 4.45
C ILE A 348 19.44 -16.14 5.35
N PHE A 349 19.43 -17.48 5.34
CA PHE A 349 18.52 -18.26 6.17
C PHE A 349 18.72 -17.97 7.66
N ASN A 350 19.98 -17.87 8.11
CA ASN A 350 20.31 -17.57 9.50
C ASN A 350 19.75 -16.19 9.90
N SER A 351 19.96 -15.16 9.09
CA SER A 351 19.42 -13.82 9.34
C SER A 351 17.88 -13.80 9.38
N LEU A 352 17.20 -14.50 8.46
CA LEU A 352 15.73 -14.63 8.48
C LEU A 352 15.24 -15.40 9.72
N ASN A 353 15.93 -16.48 10.09
CA ASN A 353 15.55 -17.31 11.23
C ASN A 353 15.72 -16.54 12.56
N LYS A 354 16.77 -15.71 12.69
CA LYS A 354 16.95 -14.81 13.85
C LYS A 354 15.79 -13.83 14.01
N LEU A 355 15.21 -13.36 12.90
CA LEU A 355 14.09 -12.40 12.89
C LEU A 355 12.71 -13.06 12.79
N ARG A 356 12.62 -14.40 12.82
CA ARG A 356 11.38 -15.14 12.55
C ARG A 356 10.21 -14.71 13.42
N LEU A 357 10.44 -14.52 14.72
CA LEU A 357 9.38 -14.13 15.66
C LEU A 357 8.90 -12.70 15.40
N ASP A 358 9.82 -11.80 15.07
CA ASP A 358 9.49 -10.41 14.72
C ASP A 358 8.70 -10.35 13.41
N PHE A 359 9.12 -11.12 12.38
CA PHE A 359 8.38 -11.22 11.12
C PHE A 359 6.95 -11.74 11.32
N ASN A 360 6.78 -12.80 12.11
CA ASN A 360 5.46 -13.36 12.38
C ASN A 360 4.55 -12.38 13.15
N ARG A 361 5.14 -11.56 14.03
CA ARG A 361 4.39 -10.59 14.83
C ARG A 361 4.00 -9.36 14.01
N LEU A 362 4.93 -8.81 13.24
CA LEU A 362 4.72 -7.58 12.46
C LEU A 362 3.91 -7.85 11.19
N PHE A 363 4.28 -8.88 10.45
CA PHE A 363 3.72 -9.16 9.13
C PHE A 363 2.74 -10.33 9.12
N GLY A 364 2.36 -10.89 10.27
CA GLY A 364 1.46 -12.05 10.36
C GLY A 364 -0.02 -11.76 10.06
N GLY A 365 -0.42 -10.49 10.00
CA GLY A 365 -1.79 -10.08 9.72
C GLY A 365 -2.22 -10.30 8.27
N ARG A 366 -3.53 -10.45 8.02
CA ARG A 366 -4.10 -10.64 6.67
C ARG A 366 -3.75 -9.51 5.68
N ALA A 367 -3.57 -8.29 6.17
CA ALA A 367 -3.20 -7.13 5.35
C ALA A 367 -1.77 -7.26 4.76
N CYS A 368 -0.86 -7.97 5.45
CA CYS A 368 0.52 -8.16 5.01
C CYS A 368 0.70 -9.41 4.11
N ALA A 369 -0.36 -9.88 3.44
CA ALA A 369 -0.33 -11.13 2.68
C ALA A 369 0.76 -11.15 1.59
N GLU A 370 1.03 -10.01 0.93
CA GLU A 370 2.09 -9.89 -0.06
C GLU A 370 3.48 -10.15 0.57
N ILE A 371 3.79 -9.45 1.66
CA ILE A 371 5.07 -9.58 2.38
C ILE A 371 5.24 -11.02 2.90
N GLN A 372 4.17 -11.64 3.41
CA GLN A 372 4.19 -13.04 3.84
C GLN A 372 4.51 -13.99 2.68
N ASN A 373 3.85 -13.80 1.53
CA ASN A 373 4.06 -14.64 0.35
C ASN A 373 5.50 -14.51 -0.16
N GLN A 374 6.04 -13.29 -0.23
CA GLN A 374 7.42 -13.03 -0.63
C GLN A 374 8.43 -13.62 0.35
N THR A 375 8.17 -13.51 1.67
CA THR A 375 9.03 -14.09 2.72
C THR A 375 9.04 -15.62 2.64
N ARG A 376 7.86 -16.25 2.50
CA ARG A 376 7.74 -17.70 2.34
C ARG A 376 8.46 -18.19 1.10
N ASP A 377 8.29 -17.50 -0.02
CA ASP A 377 8.94 -17.88 -1.27
C ASP A 377 10.47 -17.71 -1.21
N LEU A 378 10.96 -16.66 -0.55
CA LEU A 378 12.39 -16.50 -0.26
C LEU A 378 12.93 -17.66 0.58
N ILE A 379 12.28 -17.99 1.70
CA ILE A 379 12.68 -19.10 2.57
C ILE A 379 12.70 -20.41 1.77
N LYS A 380 11.68 -20.63 0.94
CA LYS A 380 11.59 -21.81 0.07
C LYS A 380 12.79 -21.93 -0.85
N ARG A 381 13.09 -20.87 -1.61
CA ARG A 381 14.19 -20.84 -2.58
C ARG A 381 15.57 -20.97 -1.93
N VAL A 382 15.77 -20.34 -0.76
CA VAL A 382 17.03 -20.44 -0.01
C VAL A 382 17.25 -21.87 0.48
N VAL A 383 16.21 -22.51 1.03
CA VAL A 383 16.28 -23.90 1.52
C VAL A 383 16.48 -24.88 0.36
N GLU A 384 15.72 -24.75 -0.73
CA GLU A 384 15.86 -25.59 -1.93
C GLU A 384 17.24 -25.42 -2.55
N GLY A 385 17.69 -24.19 -2.80
CA GLY A 385 19.00 -23.91 -3.39
C GLY A 385 20.16 -24.40 -2.54
N ALA A 386 20.06 -24.29 -1.21
CA ALA A 386 21.05 -24.84 -0.29
C ALA A 386 21.07 -26.38 -0.34
N CYS A 387 19.91 -27.02 -0.23
CA CYS A 387 19.83 -28.48 -0.26
C CYS A 387 20.25 -29.07 -1.61
N GLU A 388 19.88 -28.46 -2.72
CA GLU A 388 20.30 -28.89 -4.06
C GLU A 388 21.82 -28.95 -4.18
N ILE A 389 22.52 -27.87 -3.83
CA ILE A 389 24.00 -27.84 -3.90
C ILE A 389 24.61 -28.86 -2.94
N PHE A 390 24.07 -28.99 -1.73
CA PHE A 390 24.60 -29.94 -0.75
C PHE A 390 24.45 -31.41 -1.19
N TRP A 391 23.30 -31.79 -1.75
CA TRP A 391 23.08 -33.16 -2.23
C TRP A 391 23.80 -33.46 -3.54
N GLU A 392 23.93 -32.46 -4.42
CA GLU A 392 24.68 -32.57 -5.67
C GLU A 392 26.18 -32.71 -5.42
N LEU A 393 26.70 -32.20 -4.30
CA LEU A 393 28.12 -32.29 -3.94
C LEU A 393 28.68 -33.72 -3.97
N LEU A 394 27.94 -34.71 -3.44
CA LEU A 394 28.38 -36.11 -3.46
C LEU A 394 28.56 -36.61 -4.90
N VAL A 395 27.56 -36.38 -5.75
CA VAL A 395 27.59 -36.80 -7.15
C VAL A 395 28.73 -36.10 -7.90
N GLN A 396 28.91 -34.80 -7.66
CA GLN A 396 30.00 -34.03 -8.28
C GLN A 396 31.37 -34.56 -7.85
N VAL A 397 31.54 -34.96 -6.59
CA VAL A 397 32.77 -35.60 -6.10
C VAL A 397 32.97 -36.93 -6.79
N GLU A 398 31.99 -37.83 -6.80
CA GLU A 398 32.08 -39.14 -7.47
C GLU A 398 32.47 -39.02 -8.96
N LEU A 399 31.92 -38.04 -9.67
CA LEU A 399 32.22 -37.77 -11.08
C LEU A 399 33.67 -37.33 -11.32
N GLN A 400 34.38 -36.79 -10.32
CA GLN A 400 35.79 -36.43 -10.49
C GLN A 400 36.70 -37.66 -10.61
N SER A 401 36.27 -38.87 -10.22
CA SER A 401 37.07 -40.09 -10.39
C SER A 401 37.52 -40.34 -11.84
N TYR A 402 36.78 -39.82 -12.83
CA TYR A 402 37.08 -39.97 -14.25
C TYR A 402 38.13 -38.96 -14.78
N THR A 403 38.53 -37.97 -13.98
CA THR A 403 39.62 -37.05 -14.38
C THR A 403 40.97 -37.75 -14.25
N PRO A 404 41.95 -37.46 -15.12
CA PRO A 404 43.27 -38.05 -14.98
C PRO A 404 43.94 -37.63 -13.66
N PRO A 405 44.79 -38.49 -13.08
CA PRO A 405 45.57 -38.14 -11.90
C PRO A 405 46.56 -37.00 -12.19
N PRO A 406 47.02 -36.25 -11.17
CA PRO A 406 48.04 -35.22 -11.34
C PRO A 406 49.36 -35.81 -11.87
N ALA A 407 49.88 -35.28 -12.97
CA ALA A 407 51.10 -35.80 -13.60
C ALA A 407 52.37 -35.67 -12.72
N ASP A 408 52.32 -34.88 -11.65
CA ASP A 408 53.42 -34.65 -10.70
C ASP A 408 53.26 -35.43 -9.38
N GLY A 409 52.20 -36.24 -9.23
CA GLY A 409 51.91 -36.95 -7.99
C GLY A 409 51.55 -36.01 -6.82
N ALA A 410 51.16 -34.76 -7.10
CA ALA A 410 50.70 -33.83 -6.08
C ALA A 410 49.29 -34.17 -5.58
N VAL A 411 48.91 -33.57 -4.44
CA VAL A 411 47.55 -33.68 -3.91
C VAL A 411 46.57 -32.99 -4.86
N PRO A 412 45.50 -33.65 -5.32
CA PRO A 412 44.51 -33.03 -6.19
C PRO A 412 43.85 -31.83 -5.50
N LYS A 413 43.69 -30.71 -6.22
CA LYS A 413 43.03 -29.50 -5.68
C LYS A 413 41.63 -29.79 -5.13
N LEU A 414 40.94 -30.78 -5.71
CA LEU A 414 39.64 -31.25 -5.22
C LEU A 414 39.71 -31.73 -3.77
N VAL A 415 40.75 -32.49 -3.41
CA VAL A 415 40.91 -33.06 -2.06
C VAL A 415 40.96 -31.93 -1.04
N SER A 416 41.86 -30.96 -1.24
CA SER A 416 41.97 -29.79 -0.36
C SER A 416 40.69 -28.96 -0.33
N PHE A 417 40.09 -28.70 -1.50
CA PHE A 417 38.85 -27.94 -1.60
C PHE A 417 37.70 -28.58 -0.82
N ILE A 418 37.46 -29.89 -0.99
CA ILE A 418 36.37 -30.60 -0.33
C ILE A 418 36.62 -30.69 1.18
N THR A 419 37.84 -30.99 1.62
CA THR A 419 38.15 -31.03 3.06
C THR A 419 37.96 -29.68 3.74
N ASP A 420 38.41 -28.60 3.10
CA ASP A 420 38.26 -27.25 3.62
C ASP A 420 36.79 -26.82 3.63
N TYR A 421 36.06 -27.12 2.55
CA TYR A 421 34.66 -26.79 2.41
C TYR A 421 33.76 -27.52 3.41
N LEU A 422 33.95 -28.83 3.57
CA LEU A 422 33.25 -29.62 4.59
C LEU A 422 33.63 -29.17 6.01
N GLY A 423 34.89 -28.81 6.23
CA GLY A 423 35.35 -28.20 7.48
C GLY A 423 34.60 -26.90 7.80
N ARG A 424 34.37 -26.03 6.80
CA ARG A 424 33.55 -24.83 6.94
C ARG A 424 32.08 -25.14 7.22
N LEU A 425 31.48 -26.11 6.53
CA LEU A 425 30.09 -26.52 6.78
C LEU A 425 29.89 -27.12 8.18
N LEU A 426 30.93 -27.72 8.74
CA LEU A 426 30.95 -28.27 10.10
C LEU A 426 31.34 -27.26 11.18
N SER A 427 31.62 -26.00 10.82
CA SER A 427 31.89 -24.96 11.80
C SER A 427 30.68 -24.70 12.70
N ASP A 428 30.93 -24.13 13.88
CA ASP A 428 29.87 -23.81 14.84
C ASP A 428 28.86 -22.79 14.28
N GLU A 429 29.25 -22.03 13.26
CA GLU A 429 28.40 -21.06 12.57
C GLU A 429 27.43 -21.73 11.58
N TYR A 430 27.93 -22.60 10.70
CA TYR A 430 27.13 -23.15 9.61
C TYR A 430 26.44 -24.47 9.95
N ARG A 431 27.05 -25.32 10.80
CA ARG A 431 26.50 -26.65 11.14
C ARG A 431 25.05 -26.61 11.67
N PRO A 432 24.70 -25.78 12.67
CA PRO A 432 23.33 -25.76 13.17
C PRO A 432 22.34 -25.22 12.12
N VAL A 433 22.75 -24.23 11.34
CA VAL A 433 21.95 -23.61 10.28
C VAL A 433 21.67 -24.63 9.16
N LEU A 434 22.71 -25.30 8.68
CA LEU A 434 22.60 -26.36 7.66
C LEU A 434 21.73 -27.51 8.14
N THR A 435 21.90 -27.95 9.40
CA THR A 435 21.07 -29.00 9.98
C THR A 435 19.59 -28.60 9.96
N GLN A 436 19.27 -27.37 10.37
CA GLN A 436 17.91 -26.85 10.36
C GLN A 436 17.34 -26.78 8.92
N VAL A 437 18.13 -26.32 7.95
CA VAL A 437 17.75 -26.27 6.54
C VAL A 437 17.42 -27.67 5.99
N LEU A 438 18.28 -28.66 6.28
CA LEU A 438 18.05 -30.05 5.86
C LEU A 438 16.80 -30.67 6.50
N VAL A 439 16.55 -30.38 7.79
CA VAL A 439 15.32 -30.79 8.49
C VAL A 439 14.09 -30.20 7.80
N ILE A 440 14.10 -28.90 7.50
CA ILE A 440 12.98 -28.22 6.84
C ILE A 440 12.73 -28.82 5.46
N HIS A 441 13.77 -28.99 4.64
CA HIS A 441 13.64 -29.56 3.30
C HIS A 441 13.08 -30.99 3.32
N ARG A 442 13.54 -31.86 4.24
CA ARG A 442 12.97 -33.21 4.39
C ARG A 442 11.53 -33.20 4.87
N SER A 443 11.18 -32.25 5.74
CA SER A 443 9.78 -32.10 6.19
C SER A 443 8.84 -31.79 5.01
N TRP A 444 9.29 -30.98 4.04
CA TRP A 444 8.53 -30.69 2.82
C TRP A 444 8.37 -31.94 1.94
N LYS A 445 9.38 -32.81 1.90
CA LYS A 445 9.35 -34.09 1.17
C LYS A 445 8.68 -35.24 1.93
N ARG A 446 8.23 -35.02 3.18
CA ARG A 446 7.65 -36.05 4.07
C ARG A 446 8.58 -37.24 4.33
N GLU A 447 9.89 -36.98 4.35
CA GLU A 447 10.91 -37.99 4.65
C GLU A 447 11.21 -38.06 6.14
N LYS A 448 11.61 -39.24 6.64
CA LYS A 448 12.01 -39.40 8.05
C LYS A 448 13.32 -38.67 8.32
N PHE A 449 13.35 -37.94 9.42
CA PHE A 449 14.55 -37.31 9.95
C PHE A 449 15.25 -38.22 10.96
N HIS A 450 16.58 -38.18 10.96
CA HIS A 450 17.43 -38.75 12.00
C HIS A 450 18.55 -37.75 12.32
N ASP A 451 18.92 -37.65 13.59
CA ASP A 451 19.89 -36.66 14.09
C ASP A 451 21.29 -36.76 13.46
N LYS A 452 21.61 -37.92 12.88
CA LYS A 452 22.90 -38.21 12.24
C LYS A 452 22.95 -37.91 10.74
N LEU A 453 21.89 -37.36 10.16
CA LEU A 453 21.78 -37.15 8.70
C LEU A 453 22.95 -36.37 8.11
N LEU A 454 23.29 -35.23 8.70
CA LEU A 454 24.37 -34.39 8.20
C LEU A 454 25.72 -35.13 8.29
N SER A 455 25.99 -35.76 9.42
CA SER A 455 27.19 -36.55 9.65
C SER A 455 27.31 -37.70 8.65
N GLU A 456 26.25 -38.47 8.43
CA GLU A 456 26.23 -39.58 7.47
C GLU A 456 26.44 -39.10 6.02
N ALA A 457 25.84 -37.97 5.64
CA ALA A 457 26.04 -37.39 4.31
C ALA A 457 27.50 -36.96 4.10
N ILE A 458 28.10 -36.31 5.10
CA ILE A 458 29.50 -35.88 5.05
C ILE A 458 30.44 -37.09 4.98
N LEU A 459 30.20 -38.12 5.79
CA LEU A 459 30.98 -39.37 5.76
C LEU A 459 30.93 -40.03 4.39
N LYS A 460 29.77 -40.03 3.71
CA LYS A 460 29.65 -40.53 2.32
C LYS A 460 30.49 -39.71 1.33
N ILE A 461 30.51 -38.39 1.47
CA ILE A 461 31.33 -37.52 0.61
C ILE A 461 32.82 -37.82 0.83
N VAL A 462 33.26 -37.99 2.07
CA VAL A 462 34.66 -38.36 2.38
C VAL A 462 34.99 -39.74 1.82
N ALA A 463 34.10 -40.73 1.95
CA ALA A 463 34.30 -42.06 1.39
C ALA A 463 34.35 -42.06 -0.16
N ALA A 464 33.55 -41.21 -0.81
CA ALA A 464 33.63 -41.00 -2.25
C ALA A 464 34.99 -40.38 -2.65
N LEU A 465 35.48 -39.43 -1.86
CA LEU A 465 36.80 -38.84 -2.06
C LEU A 465 37.93 -39.87 -1.89
N GLU A 466 37.79 -40.80 -0.93
CA GLU A 466 38.70 -41.94 -0.75
C GLU A 466 38.73 -42.86 -1.97
N THR A 467 37.55 -43.21 -2.47
CA THR A 467 37.40 -44.04 -3.66
C THR A 467 38.03 -43.36 -4.89
N ASN A 468 37.88 -42.04 -5.01
CA ASN A 468 38.45 -41.29 -6.13
C ASN A 468 39.98 -41.35 -6.15
N PHE A 469 40.64 -41.10 -5.01
CA PHE A 469 42.10 -41.12 -5.02
C PHE A 469 42.66 -42.54 -5.14
N ASP A 470 41.95 -43.56 -4.66
CA ASP A 470 42.31 -44.96 -4.94
C ASP A 470 42.25 -45.25 -6.45
N ASN A 471 41.22 -44.75 -7.16
CA ASN A 471 41.12 -44.86 -8.62
C ASN A 471 42.22 -44.07 -9.34
N TRP A 472 42.52 -42.85 -8.90
CA TRP A 472 43.62 -42.04 -9.46
C TRP A 472 44.98 -42.70 -9.28
N SER A 473 45.21 -43.38 -8.15
CA SER A 473 46.46 -44.10 -7.92
C SER A 473 46.71 -45.21 -8.94
N LYS A 474 45.65 -45.80 -9.51
CA LYS A 474 45.71 -46.86 -10.54
C LYS A 474 45.81 -46.31 -11.96
N GLY A 475 45.65 -44.99 -12.12
CA GLY A 475 45.67 -44.32 -13.42
C GLY A 475 47.05 -43.85 -13.88
N TYR A 476 48.10 -44.05 -13.06
CA TYR A 476 49.49 -43.85 -13.48
C TYR A 476 49.93 -45.04 -14.34
N ASP A 477 50.70 -44.78 -15.39
CA ASP A 477 51.22 -45.82 -16.29
C ASP A 477 52.12 -46.81 -15.53
N ASP A 478 52.17 -48.06 -16.00
CA ASP A 478 52.95 -49.14 -15.39
C ASP A 478 54.46 -48.80 -15.29
N ASP A 479 54.95 -47.96 -16.21
CA ASP A 479 56.35 -47.49 -16.24
C ASP A 479 56.66 -46.45 -15.13
N ASP A 480 55.63 -45.84 -14.53
CA ASP A 480 55.72 -44.81 -13.47
C ASP A 480 55.05 -45.26 -12.15
N ALA A 481 55.12 -46.56 -11.82
CA ALA A 481 54.58 -47.12 -10.57
C ALA A 481 55.08 -46.39 -9.30
N VAL A 482 56.28 -45.83 -9.35
CA VAL A 482 56.89 -45.00 -8.29
C VAL A 482 56.06 -43.73 -8.02
N LEU A 483 55.49 -43.13 -9.06
CA LEU A 483 54.70 -41.91 -8.97
C LEU A 483 53.35 -42.14 -8.27
N SER A 484 52.76 -43.32 -8.48
CA SER A 484 51.55 -43.73 -7.75
C SER A 484 51.80 -43.81 -6.24
N TYR A 485 52.93 -44.36 -5.81
CA TYR A 485 53.31 -44.39 -4.39
C TYR A 485 53.57 -43.00 -3.82
N LEU A 486 54.22 -42.11 -4.58
CA LEU A 486 54.43 -40.71 -4.19
C LEU A 486 53.09 -39.98 -4.00
N PHE A 487 52.17 -40.16 -4.94
CA PHE A 487 50.82 -39.60 -4.89
C PHE A 487 50.03 -40.08 -3.67
N MET A 488 50.02 -41.38 -3.40
CA MET A 488 49.33 -41.95 -2.25
C MET A 488 49.92 -41.46 -0.94
N MET A 489 51.26 -41.43 -0.83
CA MET A 489 51.95 -40.86 0.33
C MET A 489 51.52 -39.40 0.57
N ASN A 490 51.55 -38.55 -0.47
CA ASN A 490 51.18 -37.14 -0.38
C ASN A 490 49.72 -36.95 0.03
N THR A 491 48.81 -37.73 -0.55
CA THR A 491 47.36 -37.64 -0.29
C THR A 491 47.00 -38.10 1.13
N HIS A 492 47.54 -39.25 1.58
CA HIS A 492 47.33 -39.73 2.95
C HIS A 492 47.94 -38.76 3.98
N TRP A 493 49.12 -38.20 3.70
CA TRP A 493 49.72 -37.17 4.54
C TRP A 493 48.83 -35.92 4.64
N HIS A 494 48.25 -35.48 3.53
CA HIS A 494 47.36 -34.32 3.51
C HIS A 494 46.15 -34.54 4.41
N PHE A 495 45.47 -35.68 4.29
CA PHE A 495 44.32 -36.00 5.15
C PHE A 495 44.69 -36.00 6.63
N PHE A 496 45.76 -36.69 7.02
CA PHE A 496 46.18 -36.71 8.41
C PHE A 496 46.54 -35.30 8.91
N LYS A 497 47.42 -34.59 8.19
CA LYS A 497 47.95 -33.30 8.63
C LYS A 497 46.89 -32.19 8.66
N HIS A 498 46.02 -32.12 7.65
CA HIS A 498 45.07 -31.02 7.49
C HIS A 498 43.73 -31.27 8.19
N LEU A 499 43.35 -32.52 8.44
CA LEU A 499 42.11 -32.81 9.18
C LEU A 499 42.31 -32.92 10.68
N LYS A 500 43.52 -33.25 11.15
CA LYS A 500 43.82 -33.32 12.58
C LYS A 500 43.56 -31.98 13.27
N GLY A 501 42.72 -32.00 14.30
CA GLY A 501 42.32 -30.80 15.05
C GLY A 501 41.20 -29.97 14.38
N THR A 502 40.64 -30.43 13.25
CA THR A 502 39.46 -29.80 12.63
C THR A 502 38.16 -30.51 13.05
N LYS A 503 37.01 -29.84 12.88
CA LYS A 503 35.69 -30.45 13.11
C LYS A 503 35.40 -31.64 12.20
N LEU A 504 35.96 -31.65 10.99
CA LEU A 504 35.87 -32.79 10.10
C LEU A 504 36.71 -33.97 10.62
N GLY A 505 37.91 -33.71 11.13
CA GLY A 505 38.74 -34.73 11.79
C GLY A 505 38.10 -35.30 13.06
N GLU A 506 37.47 -34.45 13.90
CA GLU A 506 36.68 -34.90 15.06
C GLU A 506 35.53 -35.83 14.65
N LEU A 507 34.87 -35.53 13.53
CA LEU A 507 33.77 -36.35 13.00
C LEU A 507 34.24 -37.71 12.48
N LEU A 508 35.39 -37.75 11.79
CA LEU A 508 35.98 -38.97 11.23
C LEU A 508 36.62 -39.85 12.33
N GLY A 509 37.14 -39.23 13.38
CA GLY A 509 37.68 -39.89 14.56
C GLY A 509 39.17 -40.23 14.48
N ASP A 510 39.79 -40.35 15.66
CA ASP A 510 41.22 -40.65 15.81
C ASP A 510 41.68 -41.97 15.15
N PRO A 511 40.88 -43.06 15.13
CA PRO A 511 41.27 -44.28 14.41
C PRO A 511 41.49 -44.02 12.92
N TRP A 512 40.53 -43.34 12.26
CA TRP A 512 40.62 -43.01 10.83
C TRP A 512 41.85 -42.14 10.53
N LEU A 513 42.12 -41.12 11.36
CA LEU A 513 43.31 -40.29 11.20
C LEU A 513 44.61 -41.09 11.32
N ARG A 514 44.69 -42.01 12.30
CA ARG A 514 45.88 -42.87 12.49
C ARG A 514 46.07 -43.84 11.33
N ASP A 515 44.99 -44.34 10.72
CA ASP A 515 45.09 -45.20 9.55
C ASP A 515 45.74 -44.44 8.38
N HIS A 516 45.36 -43.17 8.14
CA HIS A 516 46.01 -42.33 7.13
C HIS A 516 47.49 -42.05 7.45
N GLU A 517 47.86 -41.89 8.72
CA GLU A 517 49.27 -41.77 9.13
C GLU A 517 50.07 -43.04 8.80
N GLN A 518 49.50 -44.22 9.10
CA GLN A 518 50.12 -45.51 8.79
C GLN A 518 50.23 -45.77 7.28
N TYR A 519 49.18 -45.46 6.51
CA TYR A 519 49.21 -45.58 5.05
C TYR A 519 50.28 -44.68 4.44
N LYS A 520 50.43 -43.45 4.96
CA LYS A 520 51.52 -42.56 4.54
C LYS A 520 52.89 -43.20 4.77
N GLU A 521 53.12 -43.86 5.91
CA GLU A 521 54.39 -44.53 6.21
C GLU A 521 54.64 -45.74 5.31
N TYR A 522 53.58 -46.52 5.07
CA TYR A 522 53.60 -47.64 4.14
C TYR A 522 54.00 -47.20 2.72
N TYR A 523 53.30 -46.21 2.16
CA TYR A 523 53.59 -45.71 0.81
C TYR A 523 54.95 -45.01 0.71
N ALA A 524 55.41 -44.34 1.77
CA ALA A 524 56.77 -43.81 1.83
C ALA A 524 57.84 -44.91 1.74
N ALA A 525 57.64 -46.04 2.45
CA ALA A 525 58.56 -47.18 2.39
C ALA A 525 58.56 -47.85 1.01
N MET A 526 57.39 -48.02 0.40
CA MET A 526 57.25 -48.56 -0.96
C MET A 526 57.93 -47.65 -2.00
N PHE A 527 57.67 -46.34 -1.94
CA PHE A 527 58.34 -45.35 -2.79
C PHE A 527 59.86 -45.44 -2.69
N LEU A 528 60.42 -45.47 -1.47
CA LEU A 528 61.86 -45.57 -1.26
C LEU A 528 62.44 -46.89 -1.80
N ARG A 529 61.72 -48.00 -1.61
CA ARG A 529 62.16 -49.32 -2.07
C ARG A 529 62.20 -49.42 -3.59
N GLU A 530 61.15 -49.00 -4.28
CA GLU A 530 61.09 -49.12 -5.74
C GLU A 530 61.97 -48.08 -6.44
N SER A 531 62.12 -46.88 -5.88
CA SER A 531 62.98 -45.83 -6.46
C SER A 531 64.48 -46.08 -6.26
N TRP A 532 64.88 -46.54 -5.07
CA TRP A 532 66.29 -46.62 -4.67
C TRP A 532 66.78 -48.05 -4.39
N GLY A 533 65.90 -49.05 -4.40
CA GLY A 533 66.25 -50.45 -4.17
C GLY A 533 67.12 -51.05 -5.26
N SER A 534 66.83 -50.73 -6.52
CA SER A 534 67.63 -51.21 -7.67
C SER A 534 69.03 -50.58 -7.73
N SER A 535 69.19 -49.35 -7.24
CA SER A 535 70.51 -48.67 -7.18
C SER A 535 71.39 -49.13 -6.02
N ARG A 536 70.88 -49.89 -5.05
CA ARG A 536 71.68 -50.47 -3.95
C ARG A 536 72.18 -51.90 -4.24
N LEU A 537 71.77 -52.47 -5.37
CA LEU A 537 72.17 -53.82 -5.83
C LEU A 537 73.25 -53.77 -6.93
N CYS A 538 73.62 -52.58 -7.41
CA CYS A 538 74.85 -52.31 -8.18
C CYS A 538 75.92 -51.78 -7.22
#